data_AF-A0A534MYB2-F1
#
_entry.id   AF-A0A534MYB2-F1
#
_cell.length_a   1.000
_cell.length_b   1.000
_cell.length_c   1.000
_cell.angle_alpha   90.00
_cell.angle_beta   90.00
_cell.angle_gamma   90.00
#
_symmetry.space_group_name_H-M   'P 1'
#
loop_
_entity.id
_entity.type
_entity.pdbx_description
1 polymer ?
#
loop_
_entity_poly.entity_id
_entity_poly.type
_entity_poly.pdbx_seq_one_letter_code
_entity_poly.pdbx_strand_id
1 'polypeptide(L)'
;MTQGQPAEFRADIRSVDKPGVSQWISVEALNKITVLSSGNEAGFIYGGIAEFFDFFRYSKLGFKASLKNDKLILRGIESRNEQEYLVVGTLLPPTVNIVSYTQEIDFSELLRRLERVQKTGSSKGSTHP
;
A
#
# COMPACT_ATOMS: atom_id res chain seq x y z
N MET A 1 -19.99 8.87 -20.37
CA MET A 1 -20.79 7.77 -19.78
C MET A 1 -20.01 7.21 -18.60
N THR A 2 -20.34 7.63 -17.38
CA THR A 2 -19.68 7.17 -16.14
C THR A 2 -20.28 5.81 -15.77
N GLN A 3 -19.62 4.71 -16.15
CA GLN A 3 -20.04 3.36 -15.78
C GLN A 3 -19.76 3.12 -14.29
N GLY A 4 -20.65 3.60 -13.41
CA GLY A 4 -20.68 3.23 -11.99
C GLY A 4 -19.51 3.71 -11.11
N GLN A 5 -18.56 4.49 -11.63
CA GLN A 5 -17.47 5.03 -10.82
C GLN A 5 -17.94 6.18 -9.91
N PRO A 6 -17.53 6.22 -8.63
CA PRO A 6 -17.88 7.29 -7.71
C PRO A 6 -17.33 8.64 -8.19
N ALA A 7 -18.16 9.69 -8.18
CA ALA A 7 -17.75 11.04 -8.57
C ALA A 7 -16.87 11.72 -7.48
N GLU A 8 -17.13 11.42 -6.22
CA GLU A 8 -16.39 11.94 -5.06
C GLU A 8 -16.49 10.97 -3.89
N PHE A 9 -15.39 10.78 -3.16
CA PHE A 9 -15.41 10.14 -1.84
C PHE A 9 -14.23 10.61 -0.98
N ARG A 10 -14.37 10.40 0.34
CA ARG A 10 -13.24 10.47 1.28
C ARG A 10 -13.18 9.18 2.07
N ALA A 11 -11.98 8.63 2.20
CA ALA A 11 -11.70 7.47 3.02
C ALA A 11 -10.55 7.75 3.98
N ASP A 12 -10.66 7.21 5.18
CA ASP A 12 -9.63 7.22 6.20
C ASP A 12 -9.57 5.80 6.78
N ILE A 13 -8.51 5.09 6.41
CA ILE A 13 -8.32 3.69 6.80
C ILE A 13 -7.05 3.60 7.60
N ARG A 14 -7.14 3.03 8.79
CA ARG A 14 -6.01 2.90 9.71
C ARG A 14 -6.12 1.64 10.57
N SER A 15 -4.97 1.06 10.89
CA SER A 15 -4.86 0.06 11.94
C SER A 15 -5.24 0.69 13.28
N VAL A 16 -5.77 -0.14 14.17
CA VAL A 16 -6.07 0.24 15.54
C VAL A 16 -5.09 -0.53 16.43
N ASP A 17 -4.33 0.20 17.22
CA ASP A 17 -3.49 -0.38 18.26
C ASP A 17 -4.37 -0.71 19.47
N LYS A 18 -4.77 -1.99 19.58
CA LYS A 18 -5.58 -2.49 20.68
C LYS A 18 -5.15 -3.90 21.09
N PRO A 19 -5.35 -4.30 22.35
CA PRO A 19 -5.04 -5.65 22.81
C PRO A 19 -5.67 -6.72 21.92
N GLY A 20 -4.87 -7.71 21.53
CA GLY A 20 -5.31 -8.82 20.66
C GLY A 20 -5.21 -8.55 19.15
N VAL A 21 -4.80 -7.35 18.71
CA VAL A 21 -4.54 -7.06 17.29
C VAL A 21 -3.04 -6.99 17.03
N SER A 22 -2.57 -7.95 16.21
CA SER A 22 -1.17 -8.05 15.82
C SER A 22 -0.74 -6.89 14.90
N GLN A 23 0.27 -6.12 15.29
CA GLN A 23 0.87 -5.06 14.47
C GLN A 23 2.11 -5.56 13.72
N TRP A 24 1.91 -6.62 12.92
CA TRP A 24 2.94 -7.22 12.10
C TRP A 24 2.52 -7.22 10.64
N ILE A 25 3.47 -6.90 9.75
CA ILE A 25 3.26 -6.88 8.30
C ILE A 25 4.32 -7.74 7.63
N SER A 26 3.88 -8.64 6.74
CA SER A 26 4.78 -9.51 5.97
C SER A 26 5.54 -8.72 4.92
N VAL A 27 6.74 -9.16 4.56
CA VAL A 27 7.52 -8.58 3.44
C VAL A 27 6.74 -8.57 2.13
N GLU A 28 5.99 -9.63 1.84
CA GLU A 28 5.17 -9.72 0.63
C GLU A 28 4.13 -8.59 0.55
N ALA A 29 3.45 -8.30 1.67
CA ALA A 29 2.49 -7.20 1.75
C ALA A 29 3.17 -5.83 1.57
N LEU A 30 4.36 -5.63 2.13
CA LEU A 30 5.13 -4.40 1.93
C LEU A 30 5.43 -4.18 0.44
N ASN A 31 5.90 -5.23 -0.25
CA ASN A 31 6.18 -5.16 -1.69
C ASN A 31 4.94 -4.83 -2.51
N LYS A 32 3.79 -5.47 -2.19
CA LYS A 32 2.51 -5.17 -2.84
C LYS A 32 2.09 -3.71 -2.66
N ILE A 33 2.22 -3.15 -1.45
CA ILE A 33 1.91 -1.74 -1.19
C ILE A 33 2.83 -0.82 -2.01
N THR A 34 4.14 -1.11 -2.06
CA THR A 34 5.09 -0.28 -2.80
C THR A 34 4.81 -0.27 -4.31
N VAL A 35 4.50 -1.43 -4.90
CA VAL A 35 4.12 -1.52 -6.32
C VAL A 35 2.83 -0.72 -6.59
N LEU A 36 1.83 -0.87 -5.72
CA LEU A 36 0.57 -0.14 -5.84
C LEU A 36 0.76 1.37 -5.68
N SER A 37 1.63 1.81 -4.77
CA SER A 37 1.85 3.23 -4.46
C SER A 37 2.79 3.93 -5.43
N SER A 38 3.78 3.25 -6.01
CA SER A 38 4.79 3.88 -6.88
C SER A 38 4.52 3.68 -8.37
N GLY A 39 3.62 2.75 -8.74
CA GLY A 39 3.26 2.45 -10.14
C GLY A 39 4.36 1.78 -10.96
N ASN A 40 5.59 1.77 -10.47
CA ASN A 40 6.70 1.00 -11.02
C ASN A 40 6.76 -0.37 -10.35
N GLU A 41 7.27 -1.36 -11.08
CA GLU A 41 7.71 -2.61 -10.46
C GLU A 41 8.73 -2.22 -9.41
N ALA A 42 8.34 -2.30 -8.14
CA ALA A 42 9.18 -1.98 -7.02
C ALA A 42 10.42 -2.88 -7.12
N GLY A 43 11.52 -2.34 -7.63
CA GLY A 43 12.82 -2.95 -7.44
C GLY A 43 12.94 -3.18 -5.94
N PHE A 44 13.06 -4.45 -5.54
CA PHE A 44 13.03 -4.94 -4.17
C PHE A 44 13.79 -4.01 -3.20
N ILE A 45 13.11 -3.04 -2.60
CA ILE A 45 13.75 -2.05 -1.69
C ILE A 45 14.24 -2.75 -0.41
N TYR A 46 13.69 -3.94 -0.12
CA TYR A 46 13.94 -4.69 1.12
C TYR A 46 14.65 -6.04 0.89
N GLY A 47 15.17 -6.29 -0.32
CA GLY A 47 15.77 -7.57 -0.71
C GLY A 47 16.86 -8.10 0.24
N GLY A 48 17.64 -7.21 0.87
CA GLY A 48 18.72 -7.61 1.78
C GLY A 48 18.32 -7.93 3.24
N ILE A 49 17.10 -7.56 3.66
CA ILE A 49 16.57 -7.89 5.02
C ILE A 49 15.45 -8.93 4.97
N ALA A 50 14.82 -9.10 3.81
CA ALA A 50 13.83 -10.15 3.57
C ALA A 50 14.40 -11.56 3.74
N GLU A 51 15.71 -11.74 3.53
CA GLU A 51 16.40 -13.01 3.79
C GLU A 51 16.50 -13.36 5.27
N PHE A 52 16.33 -12.38 6.17
CA PHE A 52 16.46 -12.56 7.62
C PHE A 52 15.13 -12.50 8.38
N PHE A 53 14.09 -11.85 7.82
CA PHE A 53 12.81 -11.63 8.51
C PHE A 53 11.62 -11.71 7.56
N ASP A 54 10.65 -12.57 7.87
CA ASP A 54 9.38 -12.67 7.13
C ASP A 54 8.38 -11.55 7.48
N PHE A 55 8.53 -10.94 8.66
CA PHE A 55 7.60 -9.95 9.21
C PHE A 55 8.32 -8.78 9.88
N PHE A 56 7.73 -7.59 9.75
CA PHE A 56 8.17 -6.36 10.40
C PHE A 56 7.09 -5.84 11.36
N ARG A 57 7.53 -5.28 12.51
CA ARG A 57 6.63 -4.55 13.39
C ARG A 57 6.34 -3.17 12.84
N TYR A 58 5.11 -2.71 13.05
CA TYR A 58 4.70 -1.34 12.79
C TYR A 58 3.94 -0.78 14.00
N SER A 59 3.92 0.53 14.14
CA SER A 59 3.13 1.23 15.14
C SER A 59 1.84 1.81 14.55
N LYS A 60 1.90 2.25 13.29
CA LYS A 60 0.75 2.77 12.54
C LYS A 60 0.78 2.24 11.12
N LEU A 61 -0.36 1.81 10.62
CA LEU A 61 -0.56 1.45 9.22
C LEU A 61 -1.86 2.10 8.76
N GLY A 62 -1.86 2.77 7.62
CA GLY A 62 -3.06 3.40 7.11
C GLY A 62 -2.81 4.42 6.02
N PHE A 63 -3.89 4.94 5.48
CA PHE A 63 -3.88 5.99 4.47
C PHE A 63 -5.19 6.78 4.49
N LYS A 64 -5.12 7.96 3.89
CA LYS A 64 -6.28 8.80 3.60
C LYS A 64 -6.41 8.95 2.10
N ALA A 65 -7.62 8.85 1.59
CA ALA A 65 -7.91 9.01 0.18
C ALA A 65 -9.01 10.06 -0.02
N SER A 66 -8.84 10.92 -1.02
CA SER A 66 -9.87 11.85 -1.47
C SER A 66 -9.98 11.76 -2.99
N LEU A 67 -11.15 11.36 -3.48
CA LEU A 67 -11.46 11.36 -4.91
C LEU A 67 -12.36 12.55 -5.21
N LYS A 68 -12.06 13.29 -6.30
CA LYS A 68 -12.98 14.27 -6.87
C LYS A 68 -12.82 14.31 -8.38
N ASN A 69 -13.89 14.02 -9.12
CA ASN A 69 -13.92 14.07 -10.58
C ASN A 69 -12.71 13.37 -11.23
N ASP A 70 -12.54 12.08 -10.92
CA ASP A 70 -11.43 11.22 -11.36
C ASP A 70 -10.05 11.56 -10.76
N LYS A 71 -9.89 12.67 -10.02
CA LYS A 71 -8.63 12.96 -9.31
C LYS A 71 -8.60 12.33 -7.94
N LEU A 72 -7.79 11.29 -7.77
CA LEU A 72 -7.54 10.64 -6.49
C LEU A 72 -6.26 11.18 -5.86
N ILE A 73 -6.38 11.70 -4.64
CA ILE A 73 -5.26 12.09 -3.79
C ILE A 73 -5.12 11.05 -2.69
N LEU A 74 -3.97 10.37 -2.64
CA LEU A 74 -3.58 9.47 -1.56
C LEU A 74 -2.60 10.18 -0.62
N ARG A 75 -2.86 10.07 0.68
CA ARG A 75 -2.03 10.63 1.75
C ARG A 75 -1.72 9.56 2.79
N GLY A 76 -0.60 9.74 3.48
CA GLY A 76 -0.15 8.86 4.55
C GLY A 76 -1.03 8.95 5.78
N ILE A 77 -0.85 8.00 6.69
CA ILE A 77 -1.39 8.08 8.05
C ILE A 77 -0.64 9.11 8.90
N GLU A 78 0.61 9.38 8.55
CA GLU A 78 1.48 10.35 9.20
C GLU A 78 2.27 11.15 8.16
N SER A 79 2.53 12.43 8.45
CA SER A 79 3.33 13.32 7.61
C SER A 79 4.51 13.83 8.41
N ARG A 80 5.73 13.63 7.92
CA ARG A 80 6.97 14.06 8.59
C ARG A 80 8.02 14.42 7.53
N ASN A 81 8.67 15.57 7.69
CA ASN A 81 9.74 16.03 6.79
C ASN A 81 9.32 16.01 5.31
N GLU A 82 8.11 16.51 5.00
CA GLU A 82 7.55 16.55 3.63
C GLU A 82 7.31 15.16 3.00
N GLN A 83 7.35 14.10 3.81
CA GLN A 83 7.08 12.73 3.40
C GLN A 83 5.79 12.23 4.06
N GLU A 84 4.95 11.56 3.27
CA GLU A 84 3.73 10.92 3.73
C GLU A 84 4.01 9.44 4.01
N TYR A 85 3.67 8.93 5.19
CA TYR A 85 3.96 7.56 5.60
C TYR A 85 2.69 6.71 5.57
N LEU A 86 2.71 5.59 4.86
CA LEU A 86 1.64 4.58 4.88
C LEU A 86 1.81 3.59 6.03
N VAL A 87 3.07 3.30 6.37
CA VAL A 87 3.46 2.44 7.47
C VAL A 87 4.53 3.16 8.27
N VAL A 88 4.32 3.27 9.57
CA VAL A 88 5.25 3.86 10.53
C VAL A 88 5.77 2.75 11.43
N GLY A 89 7.09 2.64 11.53
CA GLY A 89 7.76 1.64 12.33
C GLY A 89 7.63 1.84 13.84
N THR A 90 7.96 0.81 14.61
CA THR A 90 8.27 0.89 16.04
C THR A 90 9.73 1.27 16.28
N LEU A 91 10.09 1.67 17.51
CA LEU A 91 11.47 1.97 17.92
C LEU A 91 12.36 0.71 18.03
N LEU A 92 11.74 -0.46 18.25
CA LEU A 92 12.45 -1.74 18.38
C LEU A 92 12.52 -2.45 17.03
N PRO A 93 13.71 -2.87 16.55
CA PRO A 93 13.85 -3.68 15.35
C PRO A 93 13.34 -5.12 15.58
N PRO A 94 12.90 -5.84 14.54
CA PRO A 94 12.79 -5.40 13.14
C PRO A 94 11.53 -4.55 12.90
N THR A 95 11.71 -3.41 12.22
CA THR A 95 10.70 -2.37 12.02
C THR A 95 10.84 -1.77 10.62
N VAL A 96 9.77 -1.22 10.05
CA VAL A 96 9.79 -0.66 8.69
C VAL A 96 8.96 0.62 8.59
N ASN A 97 9.45 1.54 7.75
CA ASN A 97 8.68 2.71 7.32
C ASN A 97 8.40 2.58 5.81
N ILE A 98 7.16 2.80 5.41
CA ILE A 98 6.79 2.94 3.99
C ILE A 98 6.35 4.36 3.76
N VAL A 99 7.05 5.02 2.84
CA VAL A 99 6.71 6.36 2.35
C VAL A 99 5.81 6.22 1.13
N SER A 100 4.70 6.94 1.12
CA SER A 100 3.95 7.25 -0.09
C SER A 100 4.62 8.42 -0.78
N TYR A 101 4.99 8.23 -2.04
CA TYR A 101 5.26 9.35 -2.92
C TYR A 101 3.90 9.94 -3.28
N THR A 102 3.51 11.04 -2.64
CA THR A 102 2.23 11.72 -2.88
C THR A 102 2.05 11.96 -4.37
N GLN A 103 1.13 11.24 -4.99
CA GLN A 103 0.75 11.42 -6.38
C GLN A 103 -0.75 11.69 -6.43
N GLU A 104 -1.12 12.76 -7.13
CA GLU A 104 -2.45 12.85 -7.71
C GLU A 104 -2.49 11.82 -8.84
N ILE A 105 -3.37 10.83 -8.73
CA ILE A 105 -3.50 9.76 -9.71
C ILE A 105 -4.92 9.84 -10.26
N ASP A 106 -5.05 9.64 -11.57
CA ASP A 106 -6.37 9.46 -12.18
C ASP A 106 -6.96 8.14 -11.65
N PHE A 107 -8.13 8.20 -11.02
CA PHE A 107 -8.77 7.05 -10.40
C PHE A 107 -9.05 5.94 -11.41
N SER A 108 -9.44 6.33 -12.63
CA SER A 108 -9.56 5.44 -13.78
C SER A 108 -8.26 4.70 -14.10
N GLU A 109 -7.11 5.34 -13.93
CA GLU A 109 -5.80 4.71 -14.12
C GLU A 109 -5.48 3.72 -12.99
N LEU A 110 -5.80 4.07 -11.74
CA LEU A 110 -5.65 3.15 -10.61
C LEU A 110 -6.49 1.88 -10.81
N LEU A 111 -7.73 2.00 -11.28
CA LEU A 111 -8.59 0.86 -11.58
C LEU A 111 -8.02 -0.04 -12.69
N ARG A 112 -7.53 0.55 -13.80
CA ARG A 112 -6.84 -0.22 -14.85
C ARG A 112 -5.64 -0.99 -14.33
N ARG A 113 -4.84 -0.38 -13.45
CA ARG A 113 -3.70 -1.05 -12.81
C ARG A 113 -4.13 -2.19 -11.89
N LEU A 114 -5.19 -1.99 -11.11
CA LEU A 114 -5.73 -3.01 -10.22
C LEU A 114 -6.25 -4.22 -11.00
N GLU A 115 -6.99 -4.00 -12.09
CA GLU A 115 -7.44 -5.06 -12.98
C GLU A 115 -6.27 -5.87 -13.56
N ARG A 116 -5.18 -5.20 -13.94
CA ARG A 116 -3.97 -5.86 -14.44
C ARG A 116 -3.34 -6.77 -13.37
N VAL A 117 -3.20 -6.28 -12.14
CA VAL A 117 -2.66 -7.07 -11.01
C VAL A 117 -3.54 -8.28 -10.70
N GLN A 118 -4.87 -8.12 -10.71
CA GLN A 118 -5.82 -9.23 -10.49
C GLN A 118 -5.72 -10.32 -11.58
N LYS A 119 -5.62 -9.92 -12.86
CA LYS A 119 -5.46 -10.86 -13.98
C LYS A 119 -4.13 -11.60 -13.92
N THR A 120 -3.03 -10.92 -13.56
CA THR A 120 -1.72 -11.56 -13.42
C THR A 120 -1.66 -12.53 -12.23
N GLY A 121 -2.33 -12.23 -11.11
CA GLY A 121 -2.43 -13.13 -9.95
C GLY A 121 -3.21 -14.42 -10.20
N SER A 122 -4.08 -14.46 -11.22
CA SER A 122 -4.89 -15.65 -11.57
C SER A 122 -4.19 -16.62 -12.53
N SER A 123 -2.97 -16.30 -12.99
CA SER A 123 -2.22 -17.13 -13.97
C SER A 123 -1.29 -18.17 -13.33
N LYS A 124 -1.01 -18.11 -12.02
CA LYS A 124 -0.22 -19.14 -11.32
C LYS A 124 -1.12 -20.13 -10.60
N GLY A 125 -1.79 -20.98 -11.36
CA GLY A 125 -2.71 -21.96 -10.78
C GLY A 125 -3.13 -23.09 -11.73
N SER A 126 -2.25 -23.60 -12.60
CA SER A 126 -2.44 -24.91 -13.24
C SER A 126 -1.28 -25.25 -14.17
N THR A 127 -0.21 -25.89 -13.68
CA THR A 127 0.54 -26.89 -14.45
C THR A 127 1.35 -27.76 -13.49
N HIS A 128 0.89 -28.98 -13.25
CA HIS A 128 1.75 -30.14 -13.03
C HIS A 128 1.09 -31.32 -13.74
N PRO A 129 1.76 -31.99 -14.69
CA PRO A 129 1.50 -33.40 -14.96
C PRO A 129 2.02 -34.28 -13.81
#